data_AF-A0AAN7JFV4-F1
#
_entry.id   AF-A0AAN7JFV4-F1
#
_cell.length_a   1.000
_cell.length_b   1.000
_cell.length_c   1.000
_cell.angle_alpha   90.00
_cell.angle_beta   90.00
_cell.angle_gamma   90.00
#
_symmetry.space_group_name_H-M   'P 1'
#
loop_
_entity.id
_entity.type
_entity.pdbx_description
1 polymer ?
#
loop_
_entity_poly.entity_id
_entity_poly.type
_entity_poly.pdbx_seq_one_letter_code
_entity_poly.pdbx_strand_id
1 'polypeptide(L)'
;MKGLSSFPENGCVESDKWTGQGLHRFLCMQGGDHDRSYAKNSEASAFAITLCKPMLLQAIGSMKLFVGGEGGGGGSCSIRVADLGCATDYNTLATVDTVVESLRERYTELGFEPEFEAFFSDLPSNDFNSLFRSLSDTMPDDIRPRRYFAAGVPGSFYCRLFPRGKIHVAVSLSALHWLSQVKVKVKVKVKPESSLHHI
;
A
#
# COMPACT_ATOMS: atom_id res chain seq x y z
N MET A 1 -29.11 60.20 21.24
CA MET A 1 -29.54 60.60 19.88
C MET A 1 -28.85 59.71 18.87
N LYS A 2 -29.55 59.42 17.77
CA LYS A 2 -29.31 58.39 16.76
C LYS A 2 -27.94 58.45 16.08
N GLY A 3 -27.48 57.27 15.65
CA GLY A 3 -26.59 57.08 14.51
C GLY A 3 -26.51 55.60 14.09
N LEU A 4 -27.46 55.12 13.26
CA LEU A 4 -27.24 53.99 12.32
C LEU A 4 -26.14 54.42 11.33
N SER A 5 -25.29 53.59 10.73
CA SER A 5 -25.40 52.32 9.97
C SER A 5 -23.96 51.80 9.75
N SER A 6 -23.58 50.56 9.46
CA SER A 6 -24.06 49.59 8.47
C SER A 6 -23.23 48.30 8.61
N PHE A 7 -23.85 47.12 8.45
CA PHE A 7 -23.12 45.90 8.07
C PHE A 7 -22.59 46.03 6.63
N PRO A 8 -21.53 45.29 6.28
CA PRO A 8 -21.81 44.22 5.33
C PRO A 8 -21.34 42.85 5.85
N GLU A 9 -22.21 41.88 5.63
CA GLU A 9 -21.84 40.48 5.44
C GLU A 9 -20.70 40.39 4.42
N ASN A 10 -19.68 39.60 4.73
CA ASN A 10 -18.96 38.80 3.75
C ASN A 10 -18.18 37.75 4.52
N GLY A 11 -18.78 36.56 4.59
CA GLY A 11 -18.11 35.36 5.09
C GLY A 11 -16.92 35.03 4.20
N CYS A 12 -15.72 35.37 4.67
CA CYS A 12 -14.53 34.65 4.24
C CYS A 12 -14.56 33.30 4.95
N VAL A 13 -15.11 32.29 4.26
CA VAL A 13 -14.90 30.89 4.61
C VAL A 13 -13.39 30.67 4.67
N GLU A 14 -12.90 30.26 5.86
CA GLU A 14 -11.51 29.89 6.12
C GLU A 14 -10.97 28.99 5.00
N SER A 15 -10.07 29.53 4.19
CA SER A 15 -9.36 28.81 3.14
C SER A 15 -8.13 28.04 3.70
N ASP A 16 -8.23 27.46 4.89
CA ASP A 16 -7.10 26.89 5.64
C ASP A 16 -7.30 25.42 6.06
N LYS A 17 -7.61 24.51 5.12
CA LYS A 17 -7.66 23.06 5.42
C LYS A 17 -6.97 22.11 4.42
N TRP A 18 -6.30 22.62 3.38
CA TRP A 18 -5.58 21.77 2.41
C TRP A 18 -4.05 21.79 2.59
N THR A 19 -3.55 22.23 3.75
CA THR A 19 -2.13 22.26 4.09
C THR A 19 -1.62 20.86 4.47
N GLY A 20 -1.45 19.95 3.50
CA GLY A 20 -0.56 18.77 3.55
C GLY A 20 -0.78 17.68 4.63
N GLN A 21 -1.54 17.94 5.69
CA GLN A 21 -1.76 17.03 6.81
C GLN A 21 -3.15 16.42 6.70
N GLY A 22 -3.27 15.33 5.92
CA GLY A 22 -4.55 14.63 5.83
C GLY A 22 -4.73 13.74 4.61
N LEU A 23 -3.84 13.81 3.61
CA LEU A 23 -3.95 12.96 2.41
C LEU A 23 -4.03 11.46 2.74
N HIS A 24 -3.31 11.00 3.77
CA HIS A 24 -3.37 9.62 4.25
C HIS A 24 -4.74 9.16 4.76
N ARG A 25 -5.70 10.08 4.94
CA ARG A 25 -7.08 9.78 5.36
C ARG A 25 -8.05 9.60 4.19
N PHE A 26 -7.62 9.94 2.99
CA PHE A 26 -8.49 9.97 1.80
C PHE A 26 -7.86 9.29 0.58
N LEU A 27 -6.53 9.23 0.51
CA LEU A 27 -5.83 8.53 -0.55
C LEU A 27 -5.87 7.03 -0.27
N CYS A 28 -6.63 6.31 -1.08
CA CYS A 28 -6.57 4.87 -1.23
C CYS A 28 -7.19 4.53 -2.58
N MET A 29 -6.98 3.29 -3.01
CA MET A 29 -7.72 2.77 -4.15
C MET A 29 -9.20 2.56 -3.78
N GLN A 30 -10.07 2.55 -4.77
CA GLN A 30 -11.50 2.32 -4.56
C GLN A 30 -11.72 0.88 -4.05
N GLY A 31 -12.10 0.74 -2.79
CA GLY A 31 -12.36 -0.56 -2.16
C GLY A 31 -13.63 -1.26 -2.66
N GLY A 32 -13.87 -2.48 -2.15
CA GLY A 32 -15.02 -3.32 -2.46
C GLY A 32 -14.87 -4.25 -3.67
N ASP A 33 -15.97 -4.91 -4.01
CA ASP A 33 -16.07 -5.91 -5.10
C ASP A 33 -17.13 -5.54 -6.17
N HIS A 34 -17.40 -4.24 -6.34
CA HIS A 34 -18.31 -3.76 -7.37
C HIS A 34 -17.56 -3.44 -8.67
N ASP A 35 -18.25 -3.24 -9.80
CA ASP A 35 -17.63 -3.06 -11.13
C ASP A 35 -16.69 -1.85 -11.27
N ARG A 36 -16.73 -0.93 -10.31
CA ARG A 36 -15.84 0.25 -10.24
C ARG A 36 -14.74 0.12 -9.17
N SER A 37 -14.69 -1.00 -8.46
CA SER A 37 -13.66 -1.22 -7.45
C SER A 37 -12.32 -1.43 -8.13
N TYR A 38 -11.26 -1.11 -7.41
CA TYR A 38 -9.91 -1.28 -7.90
C TYR A 38 -9.61 -2.74 -8.22
N ALA A 39 -10.11 -3.69 -7.42
CA ALA A 39 -9.92 -5.11 -7.66
C ALA A 39 -10.41 -5.59 -9.04
N LYS A 40 -11.43 -4.94 -9.61
CA LYS A 40 -11.96 -5.24 -10.96
C LYS A 40 -11.39 -4.34 -12.06
N ASN A 41 -10.58 -3.35 -11.72
CA ASN A 41 -10.07 -2.33 -12.66
C ASN A 41 -8.55 -2.12 -12.54
N SER A 42 -7.81 -3.08 -11.97
CA SER A 42 -6.37 -2.98 -11.72
C SER A 42 -5.50 -3.64 -12.79
N GLU A 43 -6.03 -3.90 -13.99
CA GLU A 43 -5.31 -4.56 -15.10
C GLU A 43 -3.99 -3.87 -15.46
N ALA A 44 -3.97 -2.54 -15.49
CA ALA A 44 -2.75 -1.78 -15.77
C ALA A 44 -1.68 -2.00 -14.69
N SER A 45 -2.07 -2.02 -13.41
CA SER A 45 -1.18 -2.33 -12.31
C SER A 45 -0.70 -3.78 -12.36
N ALA A 46 -1.60 -4.73 -12.65
CA ALA A 46 -1.28 -6.15 -12.82
C ALA A 46 -0.26 -6.38 -13.96
N PHE A 47 -0.44 -5.67 -15.08
CA PHE A 47 0.48 -5.72 -16.21
C PHE A 47 1.86 -5.16 -15.85
N ALA A 48 1.91 -4.02 -15.16
CA ALA A 48 3.17 -3.45 -14.68
C ALA A 48 3.90 -4.40 -13.70
N ILE A 49 3.17 -5.03 -12.76
CA ILE A 49 3.70 -6.04 -11.84
C ILE A 49 4.27 -7.23 -12.63
N THR A 50 3.55 -7.71 -13.65
CA THR A 50 3.98 -8.81 -14.50
C THR A 50 5.29 -8.49 -15.24
N LEU A 51 5.42 -7.27 -15.78
CA LEU A 51 6.64 -6.83 -16.44
C LEU A 51 7.84 -6.74 -15.48
N CYS A 52 7.61 -6.32 -14.24
CA CYS A 52 8.67 -6.23 -13.23
C CYS A 52 9.01 -7.56 -12.55
N LYS A 53 8.17 -8.61 -12.71
CA LYS A 53 8.32 -9.91 -12.06
C LYS A 53 9.72 -10.54 -12.27
N PRO A 54 10.33 -10.56 -13.47
CA PRO A 54 11.67 -11.13 -13.65
C PRO A 54 12.73 -10.41 -12.80
N MET A 55 12.65 -9.08 -12.70
CA MET A 55 13.58 -8.31 -11.87
C MET A 55 13.39 -8.60 -10.37
N LEU A 56 12.13 -8.74 -9.92
CA LEU A 56 11.82 -9.14 -8.56
C LEU A 56 12.42 -10.52 -8.22
N LEU A 57 12.19 -11.51 -9.09
CA LEU A 57 12.73 -12.86 -8.91
C LEU A 57 14.27 -12.87 -8.92
N GLN A 58 14.90 -12.11 -9.81
CA GLN A 58 16.36 -11.98 -9.84
C GLN A 58 16.92 -11.36 -8.56
N ALA A 59 16.26 -10.33 -8.03
CA ALA A 59 16.64 -9.69 -6.76
C ALA A 59 16.52 -10.69 -5.59
N ILE A 60 15.42 -11.45 -5.53
CA ILE A 60 15.22 -12.51 -4.55
C ILE A 60 16.26 -13.62 -4.74
N GLY A 61 16.63 -14.00 -5.96
CA GLY A 61 17.65 -15.01 -6.23
C GLY A 61 19.06 -14.59 -5.80
N SER A 62 19.33 -13.29 -5.80
CA SER A 62 20.66 -12.73 -5.52
C SER A 62 20.87 -12.31 -4.07
N MET A 63 19.81 -12.17 -3.26
CA MET A 63 19.95 -11.79 -1.86
C MET A 63 20.58 -12.92 -1.02
N LYS A 64 21.28 -12.54 0.04
CA LYS A 64 21.75 -13.47 1.07
C LYS A 64 20.56 -13.95 1.89
N LEU A 65 20.50 -15.25 2.14
CA LEU A 65 19.48 -15.84 3.00
C LEU A 65 19.82 -15.59 4.47
N PHE A 66 18.78 -15.45 5.28
CA PHE A 66 18.89 -15.20 6.70
C PHE A 66 18.88 -16.56 7.42
N VAL A 67 20.05 -17.17 7.53
CA VAL A 67 20.26 -18.39 8.32
C VAL A 67 20.71 -17.96 9.71
N GLY A 68 20.06 -18.45 10.77
CA GLY A 68 20.29 -18.00 12.14
C GLY A 68 21.77 -18.02 12.52
N GLY A 69 22.30 -16.86 12.94
CA GLY A 69 23.65 -16.72 13.47
C GLY A 69 23.68 -16.89 14.99
N GLU A 70 24.47 -17.86 15.44
CA GLU A 70 25.19 -17.93 16.73
C GLU A 70 24.44 -17.47 17.99
N GLY A 71 23.64 -18.38 18.55
CA GLY A 71 22.96 -18.13 19.82
C GLY A 71 22.20 -19.33 20.38
N GLY A 72 22.80 -20.53 20.37
CA GLY A 72 22.52 -21.61 21.34
C GLY A 72 21.06 -21.97 21.66
N GLY A 73 20.12 -21.84 20.73
CA GLY A 73 18.75 -22.25 20.93
C GLY A 73 18.05 -22.44 19.60
N GLY A 74 17.57 -23.65 19.33
CA GLY A 74 16.83 -24.02 18.12
C GLY A 74 15.46 -23.33 18.03
N GLY A 75 15.46 -22.01 17.85
CA GLY A 75 14.27 -21.22 17.58
C GLY A 75 13.97 -21.20 16.08
N SER A 76 12.72 -21.43 15.70
CA SER A 76 12.25 -21.27 14.32
C SER A 76 12.61 -19.86 13.83
N CYS A 77 13.25 -19.77 12.66
CA CYS A 77 13.51 -18.49 12.02
C CYS A 77 12.26 -18.12 11.21
N SER A 78 11.54 -17.07 11.62
CA SER A 78 10.43 -16.54 10.84
C SER A 78 10.92 -15.48 9.85
N ILE A 79 10.61 -15.68 8.57
CA ILE A 79 10.94 -14.76 7.48
C ILE A 79 9.76 -13.82 7.25
N ARG A 80 9.94 -12.58 7.68
CA ARG A 80 8.99 -11.48 7.52
C ARG A 80 9.13 -10.75 6.19
N VAL A 81 8.05 -10.75 5.40
CA VAL A 81 7.88 -10.05 4.12
C VAL A 81 6.86 -8.93 4.30
N ALA A 82 7.10 -7.75 3.73
CA ALA A 82 6.14 -6.65 3.75
C ALA A 82 5.82 -6.17 2.33
N ASP A 83 4.55 -6.00 2.01
CA ASP A 83 4.09 -5.27 0.84
C ASP A 83 3.65 -3.85 1.24
N LEU A 84 4.29 -2.84 0.67
CA LEU A 84 4.10 -1.43 0.99
C LEU A 84 3.29 -0.74 -0.10
N GLY A 85 2.03 -0.42 0.23
CA GLY A 85 1.01 0.07 -0.70
C GLY A 85 0.24 -1.07 -1.35
N CYS A 86 -0.31 -1.97 -0.53
CA CYS A 86 -0.93 -3.21 -0.99
C CYS A 86 -2.30 -3.04 -1.69
N ALA A 87 -2.95 -1.88 -1.56
CA ALA A 87 -4.34 -1.69 -1.98
C ALA A 87 -5.24 -2.82 -1.45
N THR A 88 -6.16 -3.34 -2.27
CA THR A 88 -7.26 -4.21 -1.82
C THR A 88 -7.44 -5.46 -2.67
N ASP A 89 -6.54 -5.77 -3.62
CA ASP A 89 -6.84 -6.70 -4.71
C ASP A 89 -5.99 -7.98 -4.72
N TYR A 90 -6.25 -8.85 -5.69
CA TYR A 90 -5.51 -10.10 -5.86
C TYR A 90 -4.04 -9.88 -6.28
N ASN A 91 -3.69 -8.70 -6.81
CA ASN A 91 -2.33 -8.43 -7.27
C ASN A 91 -1.33 -8.39 -6.10
N THR A 92 -1.72 -7.82 -4.95
CA THR A 92 -0.88 -7.86 -3.75
C THR A 92 -0.68 -9.30 -3.26
N LEU A 93 -1.73 -10.12 -3.26
CA LEU A 93 -1.65 -11.52 -2.85
C LEU A 93 -0.72 -12.31 -3.78
N ALA A 94 -0.89 -12.19 -5.10
CA ALA A 94 -0.05 -12.84 -6.09
C ALA A 94 1.43 -12.41 -6.00
N THR A 95 1.66 -11.13 -5.66
CA THR A 95 3.01 -10.60 -5.44
C THR A 95 3.66 -11.25 -4.21
N VAL A 96 2.97 -11.25 -3.07
CA VAL A 96 3.48 -11.87 -1.83
C VAL A 96 3.67 -13.37 -2.00
N ASP A 97 2.72 -14.06 -2.65
CA ASP A 97 2.83 -15.49 -2.95
C ASP A 97 4.09 -15.77 -3.78
N THR A 98 4.34 -14.97 -4.83
CA THR A 98 5.56 -15.09 -5.65
C THR A 98 6.82 -14.91 -4.80
N VAL A 99 6.86 -13.90 -3.93
CA VAL A 99 8.03 -13.62 -3.08
C VAL A 99 8.27 -14.77 -2.10
N VAL A 100 7.21 -15.24 -1.42
CA VAL A 100 7.30 -16.32 -0.42
C VAL A 100 7.73 -17.61 -1.09
N GLU A 101 7.13 -17.98 -2.23
CA GLU A 101 7.53 -19.19 -2.96
C GLU A 101 8.99 -19.18 -3.38
N SER A 102 9.45 -18.09 -3.97
CA SER A 102 10.85 -17.98 -4.41
C SER A 102 11.83 -17.99 -3.24
N LEU A 103 11.48 -17.40 -2.09
CA LEU A 103 12.32 -17.50 -0.89
C LEU A 103 12.34 -18.92 -0.35
N ARG A 104 11.16 -19.55 -0.28
CA ARG A 104 10.98 -20.90 0.25
C ARG A 104 11.81 -21.91 -0.53
N GLU A 105 11.71 -21.91 -1.86
CA GLU A 105 12.54 -22.76 -2.74
C GLU A 105 14.02 -22.65 -2.40
N ARG A 106 14.54 -21.42 -2.24
CA ARG A 106 15.94 -21.19 -1.91
C ARG A 106 16.33 -21.65 -0.50
N TYR A 107 15.42 -21.56 0.48
CA TYR A 107 15.67 -22.09 1.82
C TYR A 107 15.61 -23.62 1.82
N THR A 108 14.66 -24.23 1.10
CA THR A 108 14.55 -25.68 0.95
C THR A 108 15.82 -26.26 0.30
N GLU A 109 16.43 -25.56 -0.67
CA GLU A 109 17.74 -25.93 -1.26
C GLU A 109 18.87 -25.97 -0.21
N LEU A 110 18.76 -25.19 0.87
CA LEU A 110 19.67 -25.24 2.02
C LEU A 110 19.27 -26.28 3.08
N GLY A 111 18.22 -27.06 2.84
CA GLY A 111 17.70 -28.06 3.78
C GLY A 111 16.95 -27.45 4.98
N PHE A 112 16.43 -26.23 4.85
CA PHE A 112 15.72 -25.51 5.91
C PHE A 112 14.37 -24.99 5.41
N GLU A 113 13.30 -25.14 6.18
CA GLU A 113 11.98 -24.61 5.83
C GLU A 113 11.55 -23.57 6.90
N PRO A 114 11.63 -22.26 6.62
CA PRO A 114 11.19 -21.23 7.56
C PRO A 114 9.68 -21.07 7.60
N GLU A 115 9.18 -20.53 8.71
CA GLU A 115 7.85 -19.93 8.75
C GLU A 115 7.88 -18.56 8.07
N PHE A 116 6.82 -18.19 7.35
CA PHE A 116 6.70 -16.88 6.73
C PHE A 116 5.62 -16.03 7.41
N GLU A 117 5.91 -14.75 7.61
CA GLU A 117 4.94 -13.73 8.03
C GLU A 117 4.85 -12.67 6.93
N ALA A 118 3.67 -12.46 6.36
CA ALA A 118 3.41 -11.43 5.36
C ALA A 118 2.62 -10.27 5.95
N PHE A 119 3.16 -9.06 5.79
CA PHE A 119 2.56 -7.81 6.23
C PHE A 119 2.07 -7.02 5.04
N PHE A 120 0.76 -6.79 4.97
CA PHE A 120 0.12 -5.97 3.96
C PHE A 120 -0.07 -4.57 4.51
N SER A 121 0.69 -3.60 4.01
CA SER A 121 0.63 -2.22 4.49
C SER A 121 0.04 -1.28 3.46
N ASP A 122 -0.87 -0.43 3.92
CA ASP A 122 -1.43 0.68 3.15
C ASP A 122 -1.90 1.77 4.13
N LEU A 123 -2.36 2.89 3.59
CA LEU A 123 -2.92 3.98 4.36
C LEU A 123 -4.16 3.53 5.15
N PRO A 124 -4.45 4.12 6.32
CA PRO A 124 -5.61 3.73 7.13
C PRO A 124 -6.96 3.83 6.43
N SER A 125 -7.07 4.62 5.35
CA SER A 125 -8.26 4.74 4.51
C SER A 125 -8.50 3.56 3.58
N ASN A 126 -7.51 2.68 3.41
CA ASN A 126 -7.62 1.51 2.55
C ASN A 126 -8.67 0.50 3.08
N ASP A 127 -9.32 -0.22 2.16
CA ASP A 127 -10.31 -1.23 2.49
C ASP A 127 -9.65 -2.58 2.81
N PHE A 128 -9.06 -2.65 4.00
CA PHE A 128 -8.48 -3.89 4.54
C PHE A 128 -9.51 -5.00 4.73
N ASN A 129 -10.79 -4.68 4.90
CA ASN A 129 -11.83 -5.71 5.03
C ASN A 129 -11.97 -6.52 3.74
N SER A 130 -11.95 -5.86 2.58
CA SER A 130 -11.95 -6.56 1.30
C SER A 130 -10.69 -7.40 1.10
N LEU A 131 -9.52 -6.87 1.45
CA LEU A 131 -8.27 -7.64 1.44
C LEU A 131 -8.35 -8.90 2.32
N PHE A 132 -8.86 -8.77 3.56
CA PHE A 132 -8.99 -9.90 4.48
C PHE A 132 -10.01 -10.94 3.99
N ARG A 133 -11.11 -10.52 3.35
CA ARG A 133 -12.02 -11.47 2.69
C ARG A 133 -11.34 -12.23 1.56
N SER A 134 -10.60 -11.55 0.69
CA SER A 134 -9.83 -12.22 -0.38
C SER A 134 -8.77 -13.19 0.16
N LEU A 135 -8.16 -12.87 1.30
CA LEU A 135 -7.26 -13.78 2.03
C LEU A 135 -8.00 -15.02 2.58
N SER A 136 -9.27 -14.90 2.95
CA SER A 136 -10.09 -16.05 3.35
C SER A 136 -10.61 -16.85 2.16
N ASP A 137 -11.02 -16.19 1.07
CA ASP A 137 -11.60 -16.85 -0.12
C ASP A 137 -10.57 -17.66 -0.91
N THR A 138 -9.28 -17.30 -0.81
CA THR A 138 -8.16 -18.08 -1.36
C THR A 138 -7.80 -19.31 -0.51
N MET A 139 -8.59 -19.61 0.52
CA MET A 139 -8.53 -20.84 1.32
C MET A 139 -9.67 -21.84 0.98
N PRO A 140 -9.99 -22.16 -0.30
CA PRO A 140 -10.87 -23.30 -0.51
C PRO A 140 -10.10 -24.56 -0.11
N ASP A 141 -10.75 -25.35 0.74
CA ASP A 141 -10.29 -26.63 1.26
C ASP A 141 -9.51 -27.44 0.20
N ASP A 142 -8.28 -27.83 0.54
CA ASP A 142 -7.48 -28.89 -0.09
C ASP A 142 -6.61 -28.66 -1.35
N ILE A 143 -6.43 -27.46 -1.91
CA ILE A 143 -5.50 -27.33 -3.07
C ILE A 143 -4.09 -26.87 -2.70
N ARG A 144 -3.89 -25.87 -1.82
CA ARG A 144 -2.60 -25.57 -1.16
C ARG A 144 -2.84 -24.69 0.08
N PRO A 145 -2.47 -25.09 1.31
CA PRO A 145 -2.57 -24.21 2.46
C PRO A 145 -1.70 -22.97 2.25
N ARG A 146 -2.18 -21.78 2.62
CA ARG A 146 -1.39 -20.54 2.61
C ARG A 146 -0.10 -20.76 3.39
N ARG A 147 1.03 -20.42 2.79
CA ARG A 147 2.37 -20.71 3.31
C ARG A 147 2.98 -19.58 4.16
N TYR A 148 2.12 -18.64 4.59
CA TYR A 148 2.50 -17.53 5.46
C TYR A 148 1.34 -17.10 6.35
N PHE A 149 1.67 -16.58 7.52
CA PHE A 149 0.74 -15.84 8.38
C PHE A 149 0.57 -14.43 7.83
N ALA A 150 -0.66 -13.95 7.69
CA ALA A 150 -0.96 -12.64 7.12
C ALA A 150 -1.37 -11.63 8.21
N ALA A 151 -0.89 -10.40 8.10
CA ALA A 151 -1.30 -9.28 8.95
C ALA A 151 -1.44 -7.98 8.14
N GLY A 152 -2.45 -7.17 8.46
CA GLY A 152 -2.57 -5.80 7.93
C GLY A 152 -1.82 -4.78 8.80
N VAL A 153 -1.15 -3.81 8.18
CA VAL A 153 -0.39 -2.76 8.86
C VAL A 153 -0.83 -1.38 8.34
N PRO A 154 -1.83 -0.75 8.97
CA PRO A 154 -2.34 0.55 8.53
C PRO A 154 -1.35 1.67 8.88
N GLY A 155 -0.96 2.45 7.87
CA GLY A 155 -0.09 3.61 8.05
C GLY A 155 0.60 4.05 6.77
N SER A 156 1.12 5.27 6.77
CA SER A 156 1.96 5.72 5.65
C SER A 156 3.34 5.07 5.73
N PHE A 157 3.79 4.45 4.64
CA PHE A 157 5.16 3.95 4.52
C PHE A 157 6.23 5.06 4.46
N TYR A 158 5.82 6.34 4.42
CA TYR A 158 6.73 7.47 4.68
C TYR A 158 7.01 7.67 6.18
N CYS A 159 6.30 6.96 7.05
CA CYS A 159 6.51 6.89 8.48
C CYS A 159 7.02 5.50 8.88
N ARG A 160 7.44 5.36 10.15
CA ARG A 160 7.85 4.05 10.69
C ARG A 160 6.63 3.14 10.83
N LEU A 161 6.64 2.01 10.11
CA LEU A 161 5.61 0.96 10.20
C LEU A 161 6.06 -0.25 11.04
N PHE A 162 7.36 -0.55 11.04
CA PHE A 162 7.91 -1.76 11.66
C PHE A 162 9.04 -1.43 12.66
N PRO A 163 9.24 -2.28 13.69
CA PRO A 163 10.41 -2.17 14.56
C PRO A 163 11.71 -2.38 13.78
N ARG A 164 12.81 -1.83 14.33
CA ARG A 164 14.14 -1.93 13.71
C ARG A 164 14.58 -3.41 13.58
N GLY A 165 15.04 -3.79 12.39
CA GLY A 165 15.63 -5.12 12.14
C GLY A 165 14.64 -6.28 12.13
N LYS A 166 13.34 -6.03 11.89
CA LYS A 166 12.31 -7.08 11.90
C LYS A 166 11.81 -7.54 10.53
N ILE A 167 11.91 -6.70 9.50
CA ILE A 167 11.52 -7.04 8.12
C ILE A 167 12.75 -7.52 7.35
N HIS A 168 12.60 -8.65 6.65
CA HIS A 168 13.67 -9.28 5.86
C HIS A 168 13.57 -8.85 4.39
N VAL A 169 12.35 -8.80 3.87
CA VAL A 169 12.05 -8.37 2.50
C VAL A 169 10.90 -7.38 2.53
N ALA A 170 11.07 -6.26 1.84
CA ALA A 170 9.99 -5.31 1.59
C ALA A 170 9.84 -5.11 0.07
N VAL A 171 8.62 -5.21 -0.41
CA VAL A 171 8.25 -4.92 -1.80
C VAL A 171 7.29 -3.72 -1.83
N SER A 172 7.35 -2.95 -2.90
CA SER A 172 6.41 -1.86 -3.16
C SER A 172 6.23 -1.73 -4.65
N LEU A 173 5.06 -2.14 -5.15
CA LEU A 173 4.75 -2.14 -6.57
C LEU A 173 3.63 -1.13 -6.84
N SER A 174 3.92 -0.10 -7.63
CA SER A 174 2.97 0.96 -7.98
C SER A 174 2.42 1.80 -6.81
N ALA A 175 3.22 2.00 -5.75
CA ALA A 175 2.82 2.86 -4.62
C ALA A 175 3.74 4.07 -4.39
N LEU A 176 5.05 3.93 -4.63
CA LEU A 176 6.05 4.98 -4.33
C LEU A 176 5.88 6.31 -5.08
N HIS A 177 5.09 6.32 -6.17
CA HIS A 177 4.80 7.54 -6.93
C HIS A 177 3.80 8.47 -6.22
N TRP A 178 3.05 7.97 -5.22
CA TRP A 178 2.12 8.76 -4.43
C TRP A 178 2.84 9.64 -3.42
N LEU A 179 2.88 10.95 -3.66
CA LEU A 179 3.53 11.90 -2.76
C LEU A 179 2.77 12.05 -1.43
N SER A 180 3.51 12.24 -0.33
CA SER A 180 2.93 12.49 0.99
C SER A 180 2.18 13.82 1.11
N GLN A 181 2.52 14.80 0.26
CA GLN A 181 1.97 16.15 0.25
C GLN A 181 1.96 16.72 -1.18
N VAL A 182 0.99 17.59 -1.46
CA VAL A 182 0.98 18.39 -2.69
C VAL A 182 2.04 19.48 -2.58
N LYS A 183 2.92 19.61 -3.59
CA LYS A 183 3.84 20.74 -3.67
C LYS A 183 3.05 21.99 -4.06
N VAL A 184 2.88 22.94 -3.13
CA VAL A 184 2.07 24.17 -3.28
C VAL A 184 2.53 25.10 -4.43
N LYS A 185 3.63 24.79 -5.13
CA LYS A 185 4.10 25.56 -6.30
C LYS A 185 3.44 25.13 -7.62
N VAL A 186 2.20 24.63 -7.60
CA VAL A 186 1.40 24.48 -8.82
C VAL A 186 0.66 25.79 -9.05
N LYS A 187 1.13 26.63 -9.99
CA LYS A 187 0.42 27.84 -10.41
C LYS A 187 -0.87 27.42 -11.14
N VAL A 188 -1.99 27.35 -10.42
CA VAL A 188 -3.30 27.21 -11.06
C VAL A 188 -3.61 28.54 -11.74
N LYS A 189 -3.45 28.58 -13.07
CA LYS A 189 -3.84 29.74 -13.88
C LYS A 189 -5.36 29.65 -14.07
N VAL A 190 -6.12 30.27 -13.18
CA VAL A 190 -7.56 30.42 -13.36
C VAL A 190 -7.75 31.31 -14.60
N LYS A 191 -8.42 30.79 -15.63
CA LYS A 191 -8.86 31.61 -16.77
C LYS A 191 -9.92 32.58 -16.23
N PRO A 192 -9.80 33.91 -16.46
CA PRO A 192 -10.90 34.81 -16.16
C PRO A 192 -12.10 34.42 -17.02
N GLU A 193 -13.29 34.37 -16.41
CA GLU A 193 -14.55 34.24 -17.16
C GLU A 193 -14.59 35.36 -18.20
N SER A 194 -14.72 34.97 -19.47
CA SER A 194 -15.04 35.91 -20.53
C SER A 194 -16.40 36.52 -20.21
N SER A 195 -16.41 37.80 -19.85
CA SER A 195 -17.63 38.57 -19.70
C SER A 195 -18.46 38.42 -20.97
N LEU A 196 -19.63 37.79 -20.83
CA LEU A 196 -20.70 37.87 -21.82
C LEU A 196 -21.08 39.34 -21.95
N HIS A 197 -20.51 40.03 -22.95
CA HIS A 197 -21.08 41.28 -23.42
C HIS A 197 -22.36 40.93 -24.19
N HIS A 198 -23.50 41.04 -23.50
CA HIS A 198 -24.73 41.44 -24.16
C HIS A 198 -24.50 42.82 -24.76
N ILE A 199 -24.59 42.91 -26.09
CA ILE A 199 -25.47 43.81 -26.88
C ILE A 199 -25.51 43.21 -28.29
#